data_AF-A0A194UUG8-F1
#
_entry.id   AF-A0A194UUG8-F1
#
_cell.length_a   1.000
_cell.length_b   1.000
_cell.length_c   1.000
_cell.angle_alpha   90.00
_cell.angle_beta   90.00
_cell.angle_gamma   90.00
#
_symmetry.space_group_name_H-M   'P 1'
#
loop_
_entity.id
_entity.type
_entity.pdbx_description
1 polymer ?
#
loop_
_entity_poly.entity_id
_entity_poly.type
_entity_poly.pdbx_seq_one_letter_code
_entity_poly.pdbx_strand_id
1 'polypeptide(L)'
;MQFSTIFVSALLSATGLAAPTEARADSVSMMATATTWTIASLQRVCDAADTSCTWTFGINNGTATTPCTEVVTGSPASQTNGGPATCGVYTVTSGWSGQFGAGNGFTTLAVVDYTTGLIIYPAYTDKQVSSGAVFSANCITHSVSCNYHFEVMASSAASSPVTCDVTLQGPDSLPAVPLSACSSPFYSFSVVKAASGLDLTITTPLGASSNVTGTHHIDAADIASTQSGAVTTQAYTGSPSFTVPASVTQF
;
A
#
# COMPACT_ATOMS: atom_id res chain seq x y z
N MET A 1 46.01 -79.11 43.69
CA MET A 1 45.63 -78.65 42.34
C MET A 1 44.89 -77.34 42.57
N GLN A 2 45.48 -76.14 42.54
CA GLN A 2 46.37 -75.46 41.58
C GLN A 2 45.74 -75.27 40.19
N PHE A 3 45.93 -74.05 39.69
CA PHE A 3 45.57 -73.42 38.40
C PHE A 3 44.17 -72.78 38.35
N SER A 4 44.00 -71.46 38.47
CA SER A 4 44.58 -70.29 37.76
C SER A 4 43.68 -69.82 36.62
N THR A 5 43.33 -68.52 36.69
CA THR A 5 43.02 -67.59 35.58
C THR A 5 41.74 -67.90 34.79
N ILE A 6 40.87 -66.92 34.46
CA ILE A 6 41.17 -65.74 33.66
C ILE A 6 40.22 -64.58 34.04
N PHE A 7 40.81 -63.44 34.42
CA PHE A 7 40.20 -62.12 34.33
C PHE A 7 40.11 -61.73 32.85
N VAL A 8 38.93 -61.40 32.33
CA VAL A 8 38.79 -60.68 31.06
C VAL A 8 38.35 -59.25 31.37
N SER A 9 39.33 -58.36 31.45
CA SER A 9 39.16 -56.91 31.46
C SER A 9 38.89 -56.45 30.03
N ALA A 10 37.62 -56.23 29.68
CA ALA A 10 37.26 -55.55 28.43
C ALA A 10 37.40 -54.03 28.64
N LEU A 11 38.57 -53.48 28.29
CA LEU A 11 38.77 -52.06 28.07
C LEU A 11 38.01 -51.66 26.78
N LEU A 12 36.80 -51.12 26.93
CA LEU A 12 36.19 -50.36 25.85
C LEU A 12 36.80 -48.96 25.84
N SER A 13 37.77 -48.76 24.96
CA SER A 13 38.26 -47.45 24.55
C SER A 13 37.10 -46.67 23.93
N ALA A 14 36.49 -45.77 24.69
CA ALA A 14 35.59 -44.77 24.15
C ALA A 14 36.41 -43.80 23.29
N THR A 15 36.52 -44.09 21.99
CA THR A 15 36.93 -43.06 21.02
C THR A 15 35.78 -42.07 20.93
N GLY A 16 35.86 -41.03 21.75
CA GLY A 16 35.04 -39.83 21.59
C GLY A 16 35.35 -39.21 20.23
N LEU A 17 34.58 -39.59 19.22
CA LEU A 17 34.45 -38.82 18.00
C LEU A 17 33.78 -37.51 18.42
N ALA A 18 34.58 -36.49 18.71
CA ALA A 18 34.11 -35.13 18.68
C ALA A 18 33.55 -34.92 17.26
N ALA A 19 32.22 -34.90 17.15
CA ALA A 19 31.57 -34.46 15.93
C ALA A 19 32.18 -33.10 15.57
N PRO A 20 32.57 -32.87 14.30
CA PRO A 20 32.98 -31.53 13.90
C PRO A 20 31.85 -30.60 14.27
N THR A 21 32.12 -29.65 15.17
CA THR A 21 31.23 -28.53 15.38
C THR A 21 31.38 -27.71 14.11
N GLU A 22 30.59 -28.01 13.08
CA GLU A 22 30.47 -27.09 11.97
C GLU A 22 30.06 -25.76 12.61
N ALA A 23 30.92 -24.75 12.46
CA ALA A 23 30.57 -23.40 12.86
C ALA A 23 29.23 -23.11 12.21
N ARG A 24 28.19 -22.91 13.02
CA ARG A 24 26.88 -22.46 12.54
C ARG A 24 27.19 -21.28 11.63
N ALA A 25 26.95 -21.44 10.33
CA ALA A 25 27.15 -20.35 9.39
C ALA A 25 26.50 -19.11 9.99
N ASP A 26 27.27 -18.03 10.08
CA ASP A 26 26.75 -16.74 10.53
C ASP A 26 25.42 -16.51 9.81
N SER A 27 24.39 -16.13 10.56
CA SER A 27 23.06 -15.94 9.99
C SER A 27 23.16 -14.95 8.84
N VAL A 28 23.07 -15.44 7.60
CA VAL A 28 22.99 -14.59 6.42
C VAL A 28 21.67 -13.84 6.53
N SER A 29 21.76 -12.57 6.89
CA SER A 29 20.60 -11.68 6.87
C SER A 29 20.15 -11.54 5.41
N MET A 30 19.00 -12.13 5.08
CA MET A 30 18.31 -11.90 3.81
C MET A 30 17.62 -10.53 3.76
N MET A 31 17.73 -9.74 4.84
CA MET A 31 17.19 -8.39 4.89
C MET A 31 18.16 -7.44 4.18
N ALA A 32 17.70 -6.83 3.10
CA ALA A 32 18.38 -5.71 2.49
C ALA A 32 18.50 -4.54 3.49
N THR A 33 19.58 -3.76 3.38
CA THR A 33 19.73 -2.49 4.07
C THR A 33 18.51 -1.62 3.71
N ALA A 34 17.72 -1.23 4.71
CA ALA A 34 16.40 -0.63 4.51
C ALA A 34 16.48 0.62 3.61
N THR A 35 16.10 0.47 2.35
CA THR A 35 15.69 1.58 1.48
C THR A 35 14.18 1.53 1.43
N THR A 36 13.52 2.63 1.82
CA THR A 36 12.06 2.68 1.80
C THR A 36 11.60 2.79 0.36
N TRP A 37 11.15 1.68 -0.21
CA TRP A 37 10.48 1.68 -1.50
C TRP A 37 8.99 1.85 -1.29
N THR A 38 8.37 2.71 -2.08
CA THR A 38 6.92 2.93 -2.05
C THR A 38 6.34 2.85 -3.45
N ILE A 39 5.11 2.38 -3.52
CA ILE A 39 4.28 2.53 -4.71
C ILE A 39 3.49 3.83 -4.57
N ALA A 40 3.61 4.71 -5.55
CA ALA A 40 2.94 6.01 -5.59
C ALA A 40 1.88 6.03 -6.70
N SER A 41 0.81 6.81 -6.50
CA SER A 41 -0.23 7.05 -7.51
C SER A 41 -0.75 5.78 -8.18
N LEU A 42 -1.05 4.75 -7.38
CA LEU A 42 -1.55 3.47 -7.88
C LEU A 42 -3.00 3.60 -8.35
N GLN A 43 -3.25 3.11 -9.55
CA GLN A 43 -4.58 2.97 -10.10
C GLN A 43 -4.71 1.63 -10.84
N ARG A 44 -5.88 0.99 -10.71
CA ARG A 44 -6.32 -0.11 -11.58
C ARG A 44 -7.60 0.32 -12.29
N VAL A 45 -7.60 0.29 -13.62
CA VAL A 45 -8.78 0.57 -14.44
C VAL A 45 -9.06 -0.66 -15.27
N CYS A 46 -10.24 -1.26 -15.07
CA CYS A 46 -10.72 -2.37 -15.87
C CYS A 46 -11.70 -1.89 -16.93
N ASP A 47 -11.70 -2.52 -18.10
CA ASP A 47 -12.75 -2.31 -19.10
C ASP A 47 -14.11 -2.80 -18.57
N ALA A 48 -15.19 -2.39 -19.24
CA ALA A 48 -16.55 -2.70 -18.79
C ALA A 48 -16.87 -4.22 -18.84
N ALA A 49 -16.12 -4.99 -19.63
CA ALA A 49 -16.29 -6.44 -19.73
C ALA A 49 -15.44 -7.21 -18.72
N ASP A 50 -14.61 -6.51 -17.94
CA ASP A 50 -13.56 -7.08 -17.09
C ASP A 50 -12.67 -8.07 -17.87
N THR A 51 -12.34 -7.71 -19.11
CA THR A 51 -11.45 -8.51 -19.98
C THR A 51 -10.01 -8.00 -19.99
N SER A 52 -9.83 -6.74 -19.62
CA SER A 52 -8.54 -6.10 -19.47
C SER A 52 -8.56 -5.14 -18.30
N CYS A 53 -7.55 -5.20 -17.44
CA CYS A 53 -7.29 -4.24 -16.38
C CYS A 53 -5.90 -3.65 -16.56
N THR A 54 -5.82 -2.32 -16.64
CA THR A 54 -4.58 -1.57 -16.67
C THR A 54 -4.23 -1.10 -15.27
N TRP A 55 -3.06 -1.50 -14.78
CA TRP A 55 -2.43 -0.98 -13.58
C TRP A 55 -1.45 0.12 -13.96
N THR A 56 -1.57 1.28 -13.32
CA THR A 56 -0.66 2.43 -13.45
C THR A 56 -0.16 2.84 -12.08
N PHE A 57 1.14 3.03 -11.92
CA PHE A 57 1.74 3.46 -10.66
C PHE A 57 3.18 3.95 -10.84
N GLY A 58 3.74 4.60 -9.82
CA GLY A 58 5.15 4.94 -9.72
C GLY A 58 5.88 4.06 -8.70
N ILE A 59 7.08 3.58 -9.06
CA ILE A 59 8.00 2.87 -8.16
C ILE A 59 9.01 3.89 -7.63
N ASN A 60 8.84 4.31 -6.37
CA ASN A 60 9.74 5.25 -5.71
C ASN A 60 10.73 4.48 -4.85
N ASN A 61 12.01 4.57 -5.17
CA ASN A 61 13.10 3.89 -4.43
C ASN A 61 13.70 4.72 -3.29
N GLY A 62 13.04 5.82 -2.90
CA GLY A 62 13.50 6.81 -1.94
C GLY A 62 14.28 7.98 -2.55
N THR A 63 14.63 7.91 -3.84
CA THR A 63 15.37 8.98 -4.55
C THR A 63 14.69 9.44 -5.83
N ALA A 64 14.12 8.50 -6.60
CA ALA A 64 13.45 8.76 -7.85
C ALA A 64 12.23 7.85 -8.01
N THR A 65 11.22 8.36 -8.72
CA THR A 65 10.00 7.61 -9.05
C THR A 65 10.05 7.17 -10.51
N THR A 66 9.99 5.86 -10.75
CA THR A 66 9.91 5.27 -12.09
C THR A 66 8.45 4.92 -12.41
N PRO A 67 7.84 5.50 -13.44
CA PRO A 67 6.48 5.16 -13.83
C PRO A 67 6.41 3.73 -14.36
N CYS A 68 5.31 3.06 -14.09
CA CYS A 68 5.07 1.68 -14.48
C CYS A 68 3.63 1.49 -14.97
N THR A 69 3.49 0.64 -15.98
CA THR A 69 2.19 0.21 -16.50
C THR A 69 2.21 -1.28 -16.73
N GLU A 70 1.26 -1.98 -16.15
CA GLU A 70 1.03 -3.41 -16.33
C GLU A 70 -0.39 -3.60 -16.85
N VAL A 71 -0.55 -4.33 -17.95
CA VAL A 71 -1.88 -4.67 -18.50
C VAL A 71 -2.13 -6.15 -18.23
N VAL A 72 -3.17 -6.42 -17.43
CA VAL A 72 -3.65 -7.77 -17.15
C VAL A 72 -4.83 -8.04 -18.07
N THR A 73 -4.82 -9.20 -18.72
CA THR A 73 -5.94 -9.66 -19.55
C THR A 73 -6.44 -10.99 -19.00
N GLY A 74 -7.75 -11.18 -18.98
CA GLY A 74 -8.37 -12.34 -18.33
C GLY A 74 -9.88 -12.31 -18.43
N SER A 75 -10.56 -13.22 -17.75
CA SER A 75 -12.02 -13.21 -17.62
C SER A 75 -12.42 -13.90 -16.32
N PRO A 76 -12.56 -13.15 -15.20
CA PRO A 76 -12.35 -11.70 -15.06
C PRO A 76 -10.87 -11.30 -14.96
N ALA A 77 -10.46 -10.25 -15.66
CA ALA A 77 -9.10 -9.69 -15.63
C ALA A 77 -8.73 -9.12 -14.26
N SER A 78 -9.71 -8.57 -13.53
CA SER A 78 -9.55 -8.05 -12.17
C SER A 78 -9.12 -9.12 -11.14
N GLN A 79 -9.29 -10.40 -11.47
CA GLN A 79 -8.97 -11.54 -10.61
C GLN A 79 -7.98 -12.52 -11.28
N THR A 80 -7.21 -12.02 -12.24
CA THR A 80 -6.23 -12.79 -13.00
C THR A 80 -4.81 -12.36 -12.64
N ASN A 81 -3.86 -13.29 -12.69
CA ASN A 81 -2.44 -12.99 -12.51
C ASN A 81 -1.89 -12.25 -13.73
N GLY A 82 -1.00 -11.29 -13.51
CA GLY A 82 -0.43 -10.45 -14.55
C GLY A 82 1.08 -10.51 -14.65
N GLY A 83 1.57 -9.84 -15.69
CA GLY A 83 2.99 -9.67 -15.99
C GLY A 83 3.63 -10.84 -16.76
N PRO A 84 4.97 -10.79 -16.94
CA PRO A 84 5.85 -9.73 -16.47
C PRO A 84 5.73 -8.44 -17.28
N ALA A 85 5.68 -7.29 -16.59
CA ALA A 85 5.83 -5.95 -17.16
C ALA A 85 7.22 -5.40 -16.81
N THR A 86 7.84 -4.66 -17.74
CA THR A 86 9.16 -4.03 -17.53
C THR A 86 8.99 -2.52 -17.39
N CYS A 87 9.47 -1.98 -16.27
CA CYS A 87 9.34 -0.58 -15.91
C CYS A 87 10.70 -0.01 -15.48
N GLY A 88 11.46 0.51 -16.45
CA GLY A 88 12.86 0.90 -16.21
C GLY A 88 13.70 -0.32 -15.83
N VAL A 89 14.36 -0.28 -14.67
CA VAL A 89 15.14 -1.41 -14.12
C VAL A 89 14.29 -2.47 -13.44
N TYR A 90 13.00 -2.19 -13.20
CA TYR A 90 12.11 -3.05 -12.45
C TYR A 90 11.38 -4.05 -13.34
N THR A 91 11.24 -5.27 -12.84
CA THR A 91 10.31 -6.28 -13.37
C THR A 91 9.12 -6.38 -12.42
N VAL A 92 7.91 -6.28 -12.97
CA VAL A 92 6.66 -6.36 -12.20
C VAL A 92 5.86 -7.57 -12.63
N THR A 93 5.40 -8.38 -11.68
CA THR A 93 4.32 -9.35 -11.88
C THR A 93 3.22 -9.10 -10.86
N SER A 94 2.02 -9.62 -11.12
CA SER A 94 0.90 -9.51 -10.19
C SER A 94 0.20 -10.86 -9.97
N GLY A 95 -0.26 -11.09 -8.74
CA GLY A 95 -0.95 -12.31 -8.35
C GLY A 95 -2.22 -12.00 -7.58
N TRP A 96 -3.37 -12.50 -8.04
CA TRP A 96 -4.65 -12.34 -7.35
C TRP A 96 -4.96 -13.52 -6.43
N SER A 97 -5.58 -13.23 -5.29
CA SER A 97 -6.06 -14.24 -4.34
C SER A 97 -7.44 -13.89 -3.79
N GLY A 98 -8.37 -14.85 -3.88
CA GLY A 98 -9.69 -14.82 -3.26
C GLY A 98 -9.79 -15.58 -1.94
N GLN A 99 -8.66 -15.88 -1.28
CA GLN A 99 -8.61 -16.79 -0.13
C GLN A 99 -9.50 -16.38 1.07
N PHE A 100 -9.88 -15.11 1.15
CA PHE A 100 -10.71 -14.55 2.24
C PHE A 100 -12.20 -14.51 1.90
N GLY A 101 -12.62 -15.23 0.87
CA GLY A 101 -14.02 -15.33 0.44
C GLY A 101 -14.45 -14.24 -0.54
N ALA A 102 -15.71 -14.36 -0.99
CA ALA A 102 -16.27 -13.50 -2.02
C ALA A 102 -16.24 -12.02 -1.63
N GLY A 103 -15.74 -11.17 -2.53
CA GLY A 103 -15.64 -9.72 -2.31
C GLY A 103 -14.47 -9.28 -1.41
N ASN A 104 -13.63 -10.21 -0.95
CA ASN A 104 -12.43 -9.92 -0.15
C ASN A 104 -11.14 -10.35 -0.88
N GLY A 105 -11.17 -10.30 -2.22
CA GLY A 105 -10.02 -10.57 -3.05
C GLY A 105 -8.97 -9.47 -2.94
N PHE A 106 -7.72 -9.81 -3.22
CA PHE A 106 -6.61 -8.86 -3.30
C PHE A 106 -5.59 -9.28 -4.36
N THR A 107 -4.88 -8.29 -4.88
CA THR A 107 -3.76 -8.47 -5.79
C THR A 107 -2.47 -8.06 -5.10
N THR A 108 -1.47 -8.94 -5.12
CA THR A 108 -0.09 -8.63 -4.71
C THR A 108 0.75 -8.36 -5.96
N LEU A 109 1.42 -7.21 -6.00
CA LEU A 109 2.45 -6.96 -7.01
C LEU A 109 3.79 -7.49 -6.48
N ALA A 110 4.60 -8.08 -7.34
CA ALA A 110 6.01 -8.37 -7.06
C ALA A 110 6.85 -7.43 -7.92
N VAL A 111 7.47 -6.44 -7.30
CA VAL A 111 8.34 -5.46 -7.99
C VAL A 111 9.78 -5.79 -7.67
N VAL A 112 10.53 -6.21 -8.69
CA VAL A 112 11.88 -6.75 -8.55
C VAL A 112 12.88 -5.86 -9.28
N ASP A 113 13.93 -5.42 -8.60
CA ASP A 113 15.15 -4.92 -9.23
C ASP A 113 16.23 -5.99 -9.13
N TYR A 114 16.43 -6.73 -10.22
CA TYR A 114 17.46 -7.77 -10.29
C TYR A 114 18.88 -7.19 -10.25
N THR A 115 19.08 -5.91 -10.54
CA THR A 115 20.41 -5.28 -10.53
C THR A 115 20.91 -5.06 -9.10
N THR A 116 20.01 -4.66 -8.21
CA THR A 116 20.31 -4.44 -6.78
C THR A 116 19.90 -5.61 -5.90
N GLY A 117 19.21 -6.61 -6.45
CA GLY A 117 18.74 -7.79 -5.72
C GLY A 117 17.61 -7.46 -4.74
N LEU A 118 16.83 -6.42 -5.03
CA LEU A 118 15.77 -5.92 -4.15
C LEU A 118 14.39 -6.29 -4.69
N ILE A 119 13.46 -6.51 -3.76
CA ILE A 119 12.08 -6.87 -4.08
C ILE A 119 11.11 -6.29 -3.05
N ILE A 120 9.96 -5.82 -3.53
CA ILE A 120 8.83 -5.46 -2.68
C ILE A 120 7.55 -6.18 -3.12
N TYR A 121 6.68 -6.43 -2.15
CA TYR A 121 5.40 -7.12 -2.33
C TYR A 121 4.21 -6.31 -1.82
N PRO A 122 3.90 -5.13 -2.41
CA PRO A 122 2.71 -4.38 -2.05
C PRO A 122 1.45 -5.14 -2.46
N ALA A 123 0.43 -5.13 -1.60
CA ALA A 123 -0.82 -5.82 -1.83
C ALA A 123 -2.01 -4.88 -1.66
N TYR A 124 -2.99 -5.02 -2.56
CA TYR A 124 -4.18 -4.18 -2.61
C TYR A 124 -5.43 -5.03 -2.79
N THR A 125 -6.41 -4.86 -1.91
CA THR A 125 -7.72 -5.49 -2.03
C THR A 125 -8.45 -4.98 -3.26
N ASP A 126 -9.37 -5.78 -3.80
CA ASP A 126 -10.19 -5.35 -4.93
C ASP A 126 -10.99 -4.08 -4.63
N LYS A 127 -11.43 -3.92 -3.37
CA LYS A 127 -12.06 -2.68 -2.87
C LYS A 127 -11.10 -1.49 -2.90
N GLN A 128 -9.81 -1.74 -2.69
CA GLN A 128 -8.82 -0.67 -2.69
C GLN A 128 -8.56 -0.10 -4.08
N VAL A 129 -8.77 -0.89 -5.13
CA VAL A 129 -8.39 -0.52 -6.50
C VAL A 129 -9.57 -0.47 -7.47
N SER A 130 -10.79 -0.74 -7.02
CA SER A 130 -12.00 -0.83 -7.87
C SER A 130 -12.44 0.48 -8.53
N SER A 131 -11.90 1.64 -8.14
CA SER A 131 -12.30 2.93 -8.72
C SER A 131 -11.15 3.79 -9.27
N GLY A 132 -9.92 3.29 -9.29
CA GLY A 132 -8.77 4.07 -9.75
C GLY A 132 -8.51 5.38 -8.99
N ALA A 133 -9.00 5.51 -7.75
CA ALA A 133 -8.69 6.60 -6.84
C ALA A 133 -8.35 5.98 -5.49
N VAL A 134 -7.17 6.29 -4.95
CA VAL A 134 -6.75 5.80 -3.64
C VAL A 134 -6.79 6.94 -2.66
N PHE A 135 -7.91 7.10 -1.96
CA PHE A 135 -7.96 7.93 -0.77
C PHE A 135 -7.11 7.30 0.33
N SER A 136 -6.20 8.10 0.87
CA SER A 136 -5.36 7.74 2.00
C SER A 136 -5.19 8.95 2.91
N ALA A 137 -5.17 8.67 4.21
CA ALA A 137 -4.89 9.66 5.23
C ALA A 137 -4.14 9.00 6.38
N ASN A 138 -2.97 9.51 6.75
CA ASN A 138 -2.18 8.91 7.84
C ASN A 138 -1.25 9.90 8.51
N CYS A 139 -1.09 9.74 9.82
CA CYS A 139 -0.05 10.41 10.59
C CYS A 139 1.23 9.57 10.60
N ILE A 140 2.37 10.22 10.38
CA ILE A 140 3.67 9.55 10.28
C ILE A 140 4.16 9.24 11.70
N THR A 141 4.46 7.96 11.95
CA THR A 141 4.99 7.53 13.25
C THR A 141 6.33 8.21 13.56
N HIS A 142 6.47 8.72 14.79
CA HIS A 142 7.63 9.52 15.24
C HIS A 142 7.83 10.85 14.51
N SER A 143 6.82 11.33 13.78
CA SER A 143 6.80 12.63 13.15
C SER A 143 5.62 13.45 13.69
N VAL A 144 5.71 14.76 13.48
CA VAL A 144 4.63 15.70 13.77
C VAL A 144 3.69 15.90 12.57
N SER A 145 3.93 15.18 11.48
CA SER A 145 3.24 15.37 10.20
C SER A 145 2.21 14.26 9.90
N CYS A 146 1.08 14.65 9.34
CA CYS A 146 0.12 13.74 8.69
C CYS A 146 -0.06 14.13 7.23
N ASN A 147 -0.41 13.16 6.41
CA ASN A 147 -0.70 13.34 5.00
C ASN A 147 -2.15 12.99 4.71
N TYR A 148 -2.74 13.74 3.80
CA TYR A 148 -3.90 13.31 3.02
C TYR A 148 -3.47 13.25 1.56
N HIS A 149 -3.81 12.16 0.89
CA HIS A 149 -3.55 11.94 -0.53
C HIS A 149 -4.77 11.25 -1.15
N PHE A 150 -5.28 11.80 -2.25
CA PHE A 150 -6.32 11.16 -3.05
C PHE A 150 -6.34 11.70 -4.46
N GLU A 151 -7.03 10.98 -5.33
CA GLU A 151 -7.23 11.37 -6.72
C GLU A 151 -8.72 11.57 -7.00
N VAL A 152 -9.05 12.66 -7.69
CA VAL A 152 -10.43 13.03 -8.05
C VAL A 152 -10.63 12.85 -9.54
N MET A 153 -11.70 12.16 -9.93
CA MET A 153 -12.17 12.11 -11.31
C MET A 153 -13.54 12.78 -11.40
N ALA A 154 -13.67 13.76 -12.32
CA ALA A 154 -14.94 14.47 -12.56
C ALA A 154 -16.06 13.55 -13.09
N SER A 155 -15.67 12.44 -13.74
CA SER A 155 -16.54 11.34 -14.13
C SER A 155 -15.68 10.10 -14.40
N SER A 156 -16.29 8.91 -14.44
CA SER A 156 -15.62 7.67 -14.87
C SER A 156 -15.12 7.67 -16.32
N ALA A 157 -15.41 8.74 -17.09
CA ALA A 157 -14.96 8.95 -18.46
C ALA A 157 -13.84 10.01 -18.58
N ALA A 158 -13.41 10.63 -17.47
CA ALA A 158 -12.32 11.62 -17.49
C ALA A 158 -10.96 10.92 -17.68
N SER A 159 -10.13 11.44 -18.58
CA SER A 159 -8.87 10.81 -19.01
C SER A 159 -7.67 11.06 -18.08
N SER A 160 -7.79 11.91 -17.07
CA SER A 160 -6.70 12.18 -16.13
C SER A 160 -7.24 12.57 -14.75
N PRO A 161 -6.87 11.85 -13.68
CA PRO A 161 -7.25 12.21 -12.32
C PRO A 161 -6.58 13.51 -11.87
N VAL A 162 -7.24 14.24 -10.99
CA VAL A 162 -6.69 15.40 -10.28
C VAL A 162 -6.21 14.94 -8.91
N THR A 163 -4.91 15.01 -8.71
CA THR A 163 -4.24 14.66 -7.46
C THR A 163 -4.40 15.75 -6.40
N CYS A 164 -4.86 15.39 -5.22
CA CYS A 164 -5.03 16.27 -4.07
C CYS A 164 -4.17 15.75 -2.90
N ASP A 165 -3.18 16.55 -2.51
CA ASP A 165 -2.18 16.19 -1.51
C ASP A 165 -1.97 17.34 -0.52
N VAL A 166 -1.91 17.02 0.76
CA VAL A 166 -1.46 17.98 1.78
C VAL A 166 -0.75 17.28 2.93
N THR A 167 0.33 17.89 3.39
CA THR A 167 1.01 17.53 4.64
C THR A 167 0.74 18.60 5.69
N LEU A 168 0.22 18.20 6.85
CA LEU A 168 -0.14 19.10 7.94
C LEU A 168 0.46 18.61 9.25
N GLN A 169 0.60 19.53 10.21
CA GLN A 169 1.01 19.19 11.57
C GLN A 169 -0.17 18.55 12.33
N GLY A 170 0.04 17.37 12.92
CA GLY A 170 -1.00 16.62 13.63
C GLY A 170 -0.51 15.30 14.23
N PRO A 171 0.54 15.28 15.07
CA PRO A 171 1.32 14.08 15.42
C PRO A 171 0.49 12.82 15.69
N ASP A 172 -0.62 12.96 16.41
CA ASP A 172 -1.36 11.82 16.92
C ASP A 172 -2.74 11.58 16.30
N SER A 173 -3.29 12.56 15.59
CA SER A 173 -4.65 12.47 15.04
C SER A 173 -4.76 13.22 13.74
N LEU A 174 -5.49 12.63 12.79
CA LEU A 174 -5.72 13.23 11.49
C LEU A 174 -6.29 14.66 11.67
N PRO A 175 -5.57 15.70 11.18
CA PRO A 175 -5.94 17.08 11.44
C PRO A 175 -7.03 17.54 10.46
N ALA A 176 -7.75 18.60 10.83
CA ALA A 176 -8.58 19.32 9.86
C ALA A 176 -7.69 19.92 8.76
N VAL A 177 -8.17 19.88 7.52
CA VAL A 177 -7.50 20.48 6.37
C VAL A 177 -8.26 21.76 6.00
N PRO A 178 -7.64 22.96 6.13
CA PRO A 178 -8.22 24.18 5.58
C PRO A 178 -8.33 24.06 4.06
N LEU A 179 -9.16 24.87 3.42
CA LEU A 179 -9.32 24.83 1.96
C LEU A 179 -7.95 24.90 1.26
N SER A 180 -7.58 23.81 0.61
CA SER A 180 -6.27 23.57 0.03
C SER A 180 -6.42 23.26 -1.45
N ALA A 181 -5.48 23.75 -2.26
CA ALA A 181 -5.48 23.47 -3.69
C ALA A 181 -5.02 22.04 -3.99
N CYS A 182 -5.59 21.45 -5.03
CA CYS A 182 -5.07 20.22 -5.64
C CYS A 182 -4.03 20.56 -6.74
N SER A 183 -3.51 19.55 -7.43
CA SER A 183 -2.57 19.74 -8.54
C SER A 183 -3.13 20.57 -9.69
N SER A 184 -4.45 20.56 -9.86
CA SER A 184 -5.19 21.46 -10.75
C SER A 184 -5.73 22.67 -9.99
N PRO A 185 -5.56 23.90 -10.51
CA PRO A 185 -6.07 25.12 -9.86
C PRO A 185 -7.61 25.18 -9.85
N PHE A 186 -8.28 24.29 -10.58
CA PHE A 186 -9.74 24.18 -10.62
C PHE A 186 -10.30 23.21 -9.59
N TYR A 187 -9.45 22.60 -8.75
CA TYR A 187 -9.88 21.70 -7.70
C TYR A 187 -9.27 22.13 -6.38
N SER A 188 -10.11 22.12 -5.36
CA SER A 188 -9.71 22.37 -3.98
C SER A 188 -10.43 21.39 -3.07
N PHE A 189 -9.86 21.14 -1.91
CA PHE A 189 -10.47 20.29 -0.92
C PHE A 189 -10.27 20.81 0.50
N SER A 190 -11.12 20.35 1.40
CA SER A 190 -11.00 20.57 2.83
C SER A 190 -11.42 19.32 3.59
N VAL A 191 -10.98 19.22 4.84
CA VAL A 191 -11.36 18.15 5.76
C VAL A 191 -11.77 18.79 7.07
N VAL A 192 -12.99 18.52 7.51
CA VAL A 192 -13.50 19.00 8.80
C VAL A 192 -13.61 17.82 9.76
N LYS A 193 -13.25 18.04 11.03
CA LYS A 193 -13.46 17.02 12.07
C LYS A 193 -14.91 17.05 12.53
N ALA A 194 -15.58 15.91 12.45
CA ALA A 194 -16.92 15.70 12.95
C ALA A 194 -16.89 14.81 14.20
N ALA A 195 -17.96 14.81 14.98
CA ALA A 195 -18.06 13.91 16.14
C ALA A 195 -18.04 12.42 15.74
N SER A 196 -18.52 12.10 14.54
CA SER A 196 -18.59 10.76 13.98
C SER A 196 -17.43 10.39 13.05
N GLY A 197 -16.44 11.27 12.85
CA GLY A 197 -15.32 11.01 11.93
C GLY A 197 -14.79 12.26 11.24
N LEU A 198 -14.62 12.21 9.93
CA LEU A 198 -14.12 13.32 9.10
C LEU A 198 -15.05 13.59 7.92
N ASP A 199 -15.24 14.86 7.57
CA ASP A 199 -15.94 15.24 6.34
C ASP A 199 -14.94 15.74 5.31
N LEU A 200 -14.71 14.95 4.26
CA LEU A 200 -13.92 15.33 3.10
C LEU A 200 -14.82 16.09 2.13
N THR A 201 -14.48 17.34 1.83
CA THR A 201 -15.20 18.17 0.85
C THR A 201 -14.30 18.51 -0.32
N ILE A 202 -14.79 18.30 -1.55
CA ILE A 202 -14.11 18.64 -2.79
C ILE A 202 -14.93 19.73 -3.48
N THR A 203 -14.26 20.78 -3.96
CA THR A 203 -14.88 21.92 -4.62
C THR A 203 -14.18 22.25 -5.94
N THR A 204 -14.97 22.43 -6.99
CA THR A 204 -14.52 22.88 -8.31
C THR A 204 -15.42 23.98 -8.86
N PRO A 205 -14.90 25.03 -9.51
CA PRO A 205 -15.73 26.10 -10.07
C PRO A 205 -16.48 25.59 -11.31
N LEU A 206 -17.79 25.86 -11.36
CA LEU A 206 -18.63 25.59 -12.53
C LEU A 206 -18.76 26.81 -13.44
N GLY A 207 -18.70 28.01 -12.85
CA GLY A 207 -18.81 29.29 -13.55
C GLY A 207 -18.52 30.46 -12.63
N ALA A 208 -18.71 31.69 -13.12
CA ALA A 208 -18.36 32.91 -12.40
C ALA A 208 -19.07 33.11 -11.05
N SER A 209 -20.20 32.44 -10.84
CA SER A 209 -21.04 32.55 -9.62
C SER A 209 -21.55 31.19 -9.13
N SER A 210 -20.83 30.11 -9.44
CA SER A 210 -21.24 28.77 -9.00
C SER A 210 -20.07 27.80 -8.91
N ASN A 211 -20.13 26.93 -7.92
CA ASN A 211 -19.21 25.83 -7.70
C ASN A 211 -20.00 24.52 -7.75
N VAL A 212 -19.31 23.45 -8.13
CA VAL A 212 -19.71 22.10 -7.78
C VAL A 212 -18.97 21.73 -6.51
N THR A 213 -19.73 21.36 -5.48
CA THR A 213 -19.19 20.89 -4.20
C THR A 213 -19.76 19.52 -3.90
N GLY A 214 -18.89 18.61 -3.47
CA GLY A 214 -19.30 17.32 -2.95
C GLY A 214 -18.63 17.03 -1.61
N THR A 215 -19.37 16.38 -0.72
CA THR A 215 -18.89 16.00 0.61
C THR A 215 -19.09 14.51 0.82
N HIS A 216 -18.05 13.85 1.33
CA HIS A 216 -18.08 12.45 1.75
C HIS A 216 -17.73 12.36 3.24
N HIS A 217 -18.57 11.64 3.98
CA HIS A 217 -18.32 11.35 5.39
C HIS A 217 -17.45 10.10 5.50
N ILE A 218 -16.32 10.25 6.19
CA ILE A 218 -15.43 9.16 6.60
C ILE A 218 -15.81 8.81 8.03
N ASP A 219 -16.33 7.60 8.23
CA ASP A 219 -16.73 7.13 9.55
C ASP A 219 -15.51 6.99 10.48
N ALA A 220 -15.68 7.30 11.76
CA ALA A 220 -14.64 7.12 12.77
C ALA A 220 -14.20 5.65 12.89
N ALA A 221 -15.07 4.70 12.53
CA ALA A 221 -14.75 3.28 12.46
C ALA A 221 -13.68 2.96 11.41
N ASP A 222 -13.56 3.80 10.37
CA ASP A 222 -12.55 3.67 9.32
C ASP A 222 -11.23 4.35 9.69
N ILE A 223 -11.12 4.97 10.87
CA ILE A 223 -9.90 5.62 11.35
C ILE A 223 -9.31 4.79 12.49
N ALA A 224 -8.23 4.08 12.19
CA ALA A 224 -7.52 3.26 13.17
C ALA A 224 -6.46 4.09 13.89
N SER A 225 -6.41 3.97 15.22
CA SER A 225 -5.33 4.49 16.07
C SER A 225 -4.35 3.37 16.40
N THR A 226 -3.05 3.58 16.13
CA THR A 226 -1.98 2.64 16.44
C THR A 226 -1.05 3.24 17.49
N GLN A 227 -0.76 2.50 18.56
CA GLN A 227 0.24 2.90 19.56
C GLN A 227 1.62 2.35 19.19
N SER A 228 2.60 3.25 19.07
CA SER A 228 4.01 2.92 18.82
C SER A 228 4.88 3.57 19.89
N GLY A 229 5.09 2.85 20.99
CA GLY A 229 5.84 3.37 22.15
C GLY A 229 5.08 4.48 22.86
N ALA A 230 5.62 5.70 22.89
CA ALA A 230 5.00 6.87 23.50
C ALA A 230 4.10 7.69 22.54
N VAL A 231 4.00 7.28 21.27
CA VAL A 231 3.26 7.99 20.21
C VAL A 231 2.05 7.17 19.81
N THR A 232 0.89 7.81 19.67
CA THR A 232 -0.28 7.23 19.00
C THR A 232 -0.35 7.84 17.61
N THR A 233 -0.65 7.08 16.56
CA THR A 233 -0.91 7.67 15.23
C THR A 233 -2.23 7.20 14.67
N GLN A 234 -2.91 8.08 13.93
CA GLN A 234 -4.13 7.71 13.20
C GLN A 234 -3.84 7.43 11.74
N ALA A 235 -4.53 6.45 11.18
CA ALA A 235 -4.55 6.15 9.76
C ALA A 235 -5.96 5.76 9.32
N TYR A 236 -6.33 6.19 8.12
CA TYR A 236 -7.52 5.73 7.43
C TYR A 236 -7.33 4.27 6.97
N THR A 237 -8.36 3.47 7.19
CA THR A 237 -8.40 2.03 6.93
C THR A 237 -9.68 1.59 6.20
N GLY A 238 -10.59 2.52 5.93
CA GLY A 238 -11.81 2.28 5.17
C GLY A 238 -11.56 2.06 3.68
N SER A 239 -12.65 2.06 2.90
CA SER A 239 -12.56 1.93 1.44
C SER A 239 -11.78 3.12 0.85
N PRO A 240 -10.64 2.95 0.18
CA PRO A 240 -9.93 4.08 -0.40
C PRO A 240 -10.62 4.59 -1.67
N SER A 241 -11.63 3.86 -2.16
CA SER A 241 -12.50 4.31 -3.24
C SER A 241 -13.89 4.60 -2.71
N PHE A 242 -14.41 5.78 -3.01
CA PHE A 242 -15.79 6.15 -2.73
C PHE A 242 -16.27 7.25 -3.68
N THR A 243 -17.58 7.29 -3.90
CA THR A 243 -18.22 8.38 -4.67
C THR A 243 -18.50 9.54 -3.74
N VAL A 244 -18.08 10.73 -4.15
CA VAL A 244 -18.44 11.98 -3.48
C VAL A 244 -19.66 12.56 -4.20
N PRO A 245 -20.85 12.56 -3.57
CA PRO A 245 -22.05 13.14 -4.19
C PRO A 245 -21.84 14.64 -4.40
N ALA A 246 -21.95 15.07 -5.66
CA ALA A 246 -21.70 16.44 -6.06
C ALA A 246 -23.02 17.21 -6.20
N SER A 247 -23.01 18.47 -5.76
CA SER A 247 -24.14 19.39 -5.86
C SER A 247 -23.66 20.75 -6.35
N VAL A 248 -24.51 21.48 -7.06
CA VAL A 248 -24.20 22.83 -7.51
C VAL A 248 -24.58 23.82 -6.40
N THR A 249 -23.59 24.58 -5.96
CA THR A 249 -23.76 25.64 -4.96
C THR A 249 -23.57 26.99 -5.65
N GLN A 250 -24.59 27.84 -5.57
CA GLN A 250 -24.52 29.24 -6.00
C GLN A 250 -24.03 30.12 -4.85
N PHE A 251 -23.28 31.16 -5.15
CA PHE A 251 -22.79 32.15 -4.18
C PHE A 251 -22.79 33.55 -4.80
#